data_AF-A0A1J0AKL2-F1
#
_entry.id   AF-A0A1J0AKL2-F1
#
_cell.length_a   1.000
_cell.length_b   1.000
_cell.length_c   1.000
_cell.angle_alpha   90.00
_cell.angle_beta   90.00
_cell.angle_gamma   90.00
#
_symmetry.space_group_name_H-M   'P 1'
#
loop_
_entity.id
_entity.type
_entity.pdbx_description
1 polymer ?
#
loop_
_entity_poly.entity_id
_entity_poly.type
_entity_poly.pdbx_seq_one_letter_code
_entity_poly.pdbx_strand_id
1 'polypeptide(L)'
;MIKKVLSFAVIGVSTVTLAIGLSPNTASAALGDQPEVFHSSYNPGKSTVTISTSNTEKKPVKASGYLSKYFKGYAHKAKNGKWQFHLDGYGDAEGLYNNVRNDQTVRVYLSEGKEQGAFDVKVKTIVKKNKVKKKKAIKISKAINGKNVKIKNNKRKSDVITIKKVSKNDKITIYNAKGKRLVQKTAKGNTIKIYVRQLGKKAGAVNVSTQKKGYKESGKIKVKYGRE
;
A
#
# COMPACT_ATOMS: atom_id res chain seq x y z
N MET A 1 12.71 17.61 -39.17
CA MET A 1 12.88 16.24 -39.70
C MET A 1 13.66 15.43 -38.67
N ILE A 2 13.07 14.33 -38.21
CA ILE A 2 13.52 13.49 -37.09
C ILE A 2 14.76 12.68 -37.53
N LYS A 3 15.90 12.83 -36.84
CA LYS A 3 17.01 11.87 -36.91
C LYS A 3 17.00 11.00 -35.66
N LYS A 4 16.45 9.78 -35.80
CA LYS A 4 16.73 8.65 -34.92
C LYS A 4 18.20 8.27 -35.10
N VAL A 5 18.95 8.15 -34.00
CA VAL A 5 20.22 7.43 -34.01
C VAL A 5 20.02 6.13 -33.24
N LEU A 6 20.19 5.05 -34.01
CA LEU A 6 20.16 3.66 -33.59
C LEU A 6 21.51 3.35 -32.93
N SER A 7 21.53 2.89 -31.67
CA SER A 7 22.76 2.44 -31.02
C SER A 7 22.90 0.92 -31.17
N PHE A 8 23.94 0.50 -31.90
CA PHE A 8 24.41 -0.88 -31.97
C PHE A 8 25.42 -1.13 -30.84
N ALA A 9 25.24 -2.23 -30.10
CA ALA A 9 26.28 -2.78 -29.24
C ALA A 9 27.07 -3.82 -30.05
N VAL A 10 28.39 -3.63 -30.16
CA VAL A 10 29.31 -4.61 -30.76
C VAL A 10 30.30 -5.10 -29.70
N ILE A 11 30.51 -6.42 -29.68
CA ILE A 11 31.48 -7.16 -28.87
C ILE A 11 32.56 -7.68 -29.84
N GLY A 12 33.86 -7.47 -29.57
CA GLY A 12 34.94 -8.04 -30.40
C GLY A 12 36.37 -7.79 -29.87
N VAL A 13 37.30 -8.71 -30.19
CA VAL A 13 38.58 -9.03 -29.51
C VAL A 13 39.83 -8.75 -30.41
N SER A 14 40.93 -8.27 -29.79
CA SER A 14 42.40 -8.25 -30.05
C SER A 14 43.08 -8.35 -31.45
N THR A 15 44.10 -7.49 -31.73
CA THR A 15 45.57 -7.77 -31.98
C THR A 15 46.34 -6.57 -32.63
N VAL A 16 47.69 -6.55 -32.54
CA VAL A 16 48.67 -5.42 -32.63
C VAL A 16 49.43 -5.32 -33.98
N THR A 17 49.82 -4.12 -34.48
CA THR A 17 51.16 -3.77 -35.10
C THR A 17 51.37 -2.22 -35.23
N LEU A 18 52.62 -1.74 -35.26
CA LEU A 18 53.16 -0.36 -35.04
C LEU A 18 53.63 0.37 -36.33
N ALA A 19 53.43 1.70 -36.47
CA ALA A 19 54.46 2.72 -36.88
C ALA A 19 53.92 4.16 -37.22
N ILE A 20 54.35 5.13 -36.40
CA ILE A 20 54.81 6.54 -36.54
C ILE A 20 54.33 7.48 -37.70
N GLY A 21 53.85 8.68 -37.32
CA GLY A 21 53.83 9.92 -38.13
C GLY A 21 53.02 11.08 -37.51
N LEU A 22 53.67 12.19 -37.14
CA LEU A 22 53.13 13.36 -36.40
C LEU A 22 52.42 14.41 -37.28
N SER A 23 51.25 14.91 -36.84
CA SER A 23 50.70 16.29 -37.00
C SER A 23 49.35 16.40 -36.24
N PRO A 24 48.83 17.61 -35.88
CA PRO A 24 47.91 17.79 -34.75
C PRO A 24 46.48 17.36 -35.11
N ASN A 25 46.14 16.11 -34.79
CA ASN A 25 44.88 15.51 -35.21
C ASN A 25 43.78 15.73 -34.17
N THR A 26 42.64 16.26 -34.63
CA THR A 26 41.32 15.97 -34.05
C THR A 26 41.27 14.51 -33.65
N ALA A 27 41.11 14.24 -32.36
CA ALA A 27 41.11 12.87 -31.83
C ALA A 27 39.89 12.11 -32.37
N SER A 28 40.05 11.49 -33.53
CA SER A 28 39.18 10.42 -33.98
C SER A 28 39.68 9.16 -33.28
N ALA A 29 38.99 8.75 -32.22
CA ALA A 29 39.30 7.51 -31.52
C ALA A 29 39.19 6.34 -32.51
N ALA A 30 40.25 5.53 -32.62
CA ALA A 30 40.21 4.34 -33.45
C ALA A 30 39.30 3.29 -32.82
N LEU A 31 38.74 2.40 -33.64
CA LEU A 31 37.95 1.27 -33.17
C LEU A 31 38.84 0.35 -32.31
N GLY A 32 38.83 0.54 -30.98
CA GLY A 32 39.66 -0.21 -30.03
C GLY A 32 40.40 0.63 -28.98
N ASP A 33 40.45 1.96 -29.12
CA ASP A 33 41.06 2.83 -28.09
C ASP A 33 40.26 2.74 -26.78
N GLN A 34 40.94 2.33 -25.70
CA GLN A 34 40.38 2.38 -24.36
C GLN A 34 40.54 3.81 -23.83
N PRO A 35 39.45 4.52 -23.46
CA PRO A 35 39.57 5.85 -22.91
C PRO A 35 40.40 5.79 -21.62
N GLU A 36 41.35 6.71 -21.46
CA GLU A 36 42.08 6.87 -20.21
C GLU A 36 41.06 7.22 -19.12
N VAL A 37 40.87 6.28 -18.18
CA VAL A 37 39.83 6.43 -17.15
C VAL A 37 40.38 7.34 -16.06
N PHE A 38 39.93 8.60 -16.04
CA PHE A 38 40.32 9.54 -15.00
C PHE A 38 39.36 9.47 -13.82
N HIS A 39 39.89 9.07 -12.65
CA HIS A 39 39.16 9.06 -11.39
C HIS A 39 39.72 10.15 -10.46
N SER A 40 38.94 11.20 -10.20
CA SER A 40 39.26 12.15 -9.13
C SER A 40 38.87 11.56 -7.77
N SER A 41 39.34 12.14 -6.66
CA SER A 41 38.86 11.75 -5.32
C SER A 41 37.34 11.96 -5.16
N TYR A 42 36.76 12.88 -5.93
CA TYR A 42 35.32 13.13 -6.02
C TYR A 42 34.61 12.16 -6.97
N ASN A 43 35.34 11.57 -7.91
CA ASN A 43 34.88 10.61 -8.91
C ASN A 43 35.70 9.30 -8.82
N PRO A 44 35.43 8.42 -7.84
CA PRO A 44 36.21 7.21 -7.62
C PRO A 44 35.83 6.05 -8.56
N GLY A 45 35.03 6.29 -9.61
CA GLY A 45 34.56 5.22 -10.52
C GLY A 45 33.58 4.23 -9.91
N LYS A 46 33.04 4.51 -8.71
CA LYS A 46 32.15 3.61 -7.98
C LYS A 46 30.91 4.33 -7.49
N SER A 47 29.76 3.68 -7.63
CA SER A 47 28.48 4.18 -7.10
C SER A 47 27.61 3.04 -6.58
N THR A 48 26.60 3.39 -5.81
CA THR A 48 25.60 2.46 -5.27
C THR A 48 24.21 3.07 -5.42
N VAL A 49 23.20 2.21 -5.56
CA VAL A 49 21.79 2.62 -5.54
C VAL A 49 20.95 1.54 -4.86
N THR A 50 20.07 1.96 -3.94
CA THR A 50 19.10 1.07 -3.29
C THR A 50 17.69 1.41 -3.75
N ILE A 51 17.12 0.58 -4.62
CA ILE A 51 15.81 0.80 -5.22
C ILE A 51 14.76 -0.04 -4.50
N SER A 52 13.80 0.62 -3.85
CA SER A 52 12.67 -0.08 -3.23
C SER A 52 11.42 0.00 -4.11
N THR A 53 10.44 -0.86 -3.86
CA THR A 53 9.11 -0.77 -4.50
C THR A 53 8.33 0.50 -4.17
N SER A 54 8.82 1.34 -3.24
CA SER A 54 8.28 2.69 -3.00
C SER A 54 8.94 3.78 -3.83
N ASN A 55 10.06 3.50 -4.50
CA ASN A 55 10.70 4.42 -5.42
C ASN A 55 10.06 4.23 -6.81
N THR A 56 9.04 5.01 -7.15
CA THR A 56 8.36 4.92 -8.45
C THR A 56 9.00 5.89 -9.45
N GLU A 57 8.60 5.84 -10.73
CA GLU A 57 9.04 6.83 -11.74
C GLU A 57 8.80 8.28 -11.30
N LYS A 58 7.70 8.54 -10.59
CA LYS A 58 7.37 9.85 -10.02
C LYS A 58 8.15 10.20 -8.76
N LYS A 59 8.80 9.20 -8.14
CA LYS A 59 9.58 9.33 -6.90
C LYS A 59 10.82 8.44 -6.96
N PRO A 60 11.76 8.72 -7.88
CA PRO A 60 12.94 7.89 -8.04
C PRO A 60 13.93 8.12 -6.89
N VAL A 61 14.95 7.27 -6.80
CA VAL A 61 16.11 7.44 -5.89
C VAL A 61 17.35 7.76 -6.73
N LYS A 62 18.19 8.70 -6.32
CA LYS A 62 19.44 9.01 -7.03
C LYS A 62 20.53 7.98 -6.68
N ALA A 63 21.43 7.70 -7.62
CA ALA A 63 22.65 6.96 -7.33
C ALA A 63 23.55 7.75 -6.34
N SER A 64 24.53 7.10 -5.72
CA SER A 64 25.44 7.76 -4.77
C SER A 64 26.62 8.45 -5.46
N GLY A 65 27.25 9.41 -4.77
CA GLY A 65 28.48 10.06 -5.23
C GLY A 65 28.31 10.86 -6.52
N TYR A 66 29.34 10.86 -7.36
CA TYR A 66 29.36 11.59 -8.64
C TYR A 66 28.14 11.29 -9.53
N LEU A 67 27.75 10.01 -9.62
CA LEU A 67 26.62 9.56 -10.44
C LEU A 67 25.24 10.01 -9.93
N SER A 68 25.14 10.63 -8.75
CA SER A 68 23.85 11.16 -8.23
C SER A 68 23.22 12.23 -9.12
N LYS A 69 24.04 12.91 -9.93
CA LYS A 69 23.60 13.92 -10.90
C LYS A 69 23.04 13.31 -12.18
N TYR A 70 23.49 12.10 -12.54
CA TYR A 70 23.25 11.52 -13.86
C TYR A 70 22.39 10.26 -13.84
N PHE A 71 22.26 9.57 -12.70
CA PHE A 71 21.55 8.29 -12.64
C PHE A 71 20.52 8.24 -11.51
N LYS A 72 19.36 7.71 -11.85
CA LYS A 72 18.21 7.49 -10.96
C LYS A 72 17.72 6.06 -11.05
N GLY A 73 17.30 5.50 -9.92
CA GLY A 73 16.70 4.19 -9.80
C GLY A 73 15.22 4.28 -9.48
N TYR A 74 14.40 3.42 -10.09
CA TYR A 74 12.98 3.31 -9.75
C TYR A 74 12.44 1.91 -10.00
N ALA A 75 11.26 1.64 -9.45
CA ALA A 75 10.54 0.39 -9.54
C ALA A 75 9.23 0.62 -10.29
N HIS A 76 8.94 -0.26 -11.24
CA HIS A 76 7.71 -0.31 -12.01
C HIS A 76 7.02 -1.65 -11.77
N LYS A 77 5.69 -1.63 -11.62
CA LYS A 77 4.91 -2.87 -11.48
C LYS A 77 4.32 -3.23 -12.83
N ALA A 78 4.85 -4.27 -13.45
CA ALA A 78 4.39 -4.76 -14.74
C ALA A 78 2.92 -5.22 -14.69
N LYS A 79 2.27 -5.27 -15.86
CA LYS A 79 0.86 -5.69 -16.01
C LYS A 79 0.55 -7.07 -15.40
N ASN A 80 1.56 -7.96 -15.37
CA ASN A 80 1.47 -9.29 -14.74
C ASN A 80 1.62 -9.27 -13.20
N GLY A 81 1.70 -8.10 -12.59
CA GLY A 81 1.83 -7.91 -11.14
C GLY A 81 3.25 -8.09 -10.59
N LYS A 82 4.26 -8.41 -11.43
CA LYS A 82 5.67 -8.52 -11.03
C LYS A 82 6.33 -7.14 -10.95
N TRP A 83 7.20 -6.96 -9.97
CA TRP A 83 8.02 -5.76 -9.87
C TRP A 83 9.24 -5.87 -10.77
N GLN A 84 9.54 -4.77 -11.46
CA GLN A 84 10.73 -4.53 -12.25
C GLN A 84 11.46 -3.33 -11.68
N PHE A 85 12.78 -3.35 -11.72
CA PHE A 85 13.62 -2.28 -11.22
C PHE A 85 14.48 -1.76 -12.37
N HIS A 86 14.64 -0.44 -12.40
CA HIS A 86 15.27 0.28 -13.49
C HIS A 86 16.34 1.19 -12.92
N LEU A 87 17.49 1.22 -13.59
CA LEU A 87 18.49 2.29 -13.46
C LEU A 87 18.46 3.06 -14.78
N ASP A 88 18.18 4.35 -14.70
CA ASP A 88 17.99 5.24 -15.84
C ASP A 88 18.88 6.46 -15.69
N GLY A 89 19.30 7.02 -16.82
CA GLY A 89 19.98 8.30 -16.84
C GLY A 89 19.03 9.45 -16.50
N TYR A 90 19.58 10.60 -16.17
CA TYR A 90 18.87 11.83 -15.82
C TYR A 90 19.47 13.00 -16.60
N GLY A 91 18.65 13.93 -17.07
CA GLY A 91 19.11 15.02 -17.94
C GLY A 91 19.46 14.51 -19.33
N ASP A 92 20.65 14.86 -19.84
CA ASP A 92 21.09 14.50 -21.21
C ASP A 92 21.35 13.00 -21.41
N ALA A 93 21.41 12.24 -20.31
CA ALA A 93 21.51 10.77 -20.32
C ALA A 93 20.14 10.05 -20.17
N GLU A 94 19.04 10.80 -20.08
CA GLU A 94 17.69 10.25 -19.88
C GLU A 94 17.26 9.36 -21.06
N GLY A 95 16.83 8.12 -20.78
CA GLY A 95 16.42 7.14 -21.78
C GLY A 95 17.31 5.89 -21.91
N LEU A 96 18.44 5.83 -21.19
CA LEU A 96 19.30 4.64 -21.07
C LEU A 96 18.75 3.69 -20.00
N TYR A 97 17.65 3.01 -20.32
CA TYR A 97 16.96 2.10 -19.41
C TYR A 97 17.69 0.77 -19.24
N ASN A 98 18.29 0.56 -18.07
CA ASN A 98 18.76 -0.76 -17.67
C ASN A 98 17.75 -1.42 -16.73
N ASN A 99 17.17 -2.55 -17.15
CA ASN A 99 16.47 -3.44 -16.24
C ASN A 99 17.50 -4.09 -15.32
N VAL A 100 17.39 -3.84 -14.02
CA VAL A 100 18.38 -4.26 -13.04
C VAL A 100 17.82 -5.27 -12.05
N ARG A 101 18.67 -6.19 -11.59
CA ARG A 101 18.37 -7.21 -10.59
C ARG A 101 19.03 -6.87 -9.25
N ASN A 102 18.59 -7.55 -8.19
CA ASN A 102 19.25 -7.44 -6.89
C ASN A 102 20.72 -7.88 -7.00
N ASP A 103 21.62 -7.12 -6.37
CA ASP A 103 23.06 -7.35 -6.31
C ASP A 103 23.78 -7.31 -7.68
N GLN A 104 23.13 -6.77 -8.71
CA GLN A 104 23.75 -6.53 -10.00
C GLN A 104 24.71 -5.34 -9.94
N THR A 105 25.88 -5.46 -10.57
CA THR A 105 26.76 -4.33 -10.87
C THR A 105 26.54 -3.91 -12.32
N VAL A 106 26.22 -2.64 -12.55
CA VAL A 106 26.06 -2.05 -13.88
C VAL A 106 27.24 -1.15 -14.15
N ARG A 107 27.95 -1.38 -15.26
CA ARG A 107 28.99 -0.48 -15.74
C ARG A 107 28.38 0.57 -16.65
N VAL A 108 28.59 1.84 -16.33
CA VAL A 108 28.15 2.98 -17.14
C VAL A 108 29.35 3.81 -17.57
N TYR A 109 29.29 4.42 -18.75
CA TYR A 109 30.35 5.27 -19.27
C TYR A 109 29.83 6.70 -19.34
N LEU A 110 30.61 7.65 -18.84
CA LEU A 110 30.32 9.08 -18.92
C LEU A 110 31.53 9.83 -19.46
N SER A 111 31.26 10.87 -20.23
CA SER A 111 32.25 11.82 -20.72
C SER A 111 31.68 13.23 -20.56
N GLU A 112 32.12 13.94 -19.53
CA GLU A 112 31.78 15.36 -19.33
C GLU A 112 33.04 16.16 -18.98
N GLY A 113 33.40 17.10 -19.85
CA GLY A 113 34.63 17.88 -19.71
C GLY A 113 35.88 16.99 -19.67
N LYS A 114 36.71 17.15 -18.63
CA LYS A 114 37.91 16.32 -18.39
C LYS A 114 37.64 15.04 -17.60
N GLU A 115 36.41 14.82 -17.12
CA GLU A 115 36.05 13.63 -16.35
C GLU A 115 35.41 12.61 -17.28
N GLN A 116 36.23 11.69 -17.78
CA GLN A 116 35.83 10.59 -18.65
C GLN A 116 36.14 9.28 -17.95
N GLY A 117 35.17 8.36 -17.92
CA GLY A 117 35.42 7.08 -17.28
C GLY A 117 34.27 6.10 -17.20
N ALA A 118 34.63 4.86 -16.88
CA ALA A 118 33.71 3.78 -16.56
C ALA A 118 33.39 3.79 -15.07
N PHE A 119 32.11 3.61 -14.73
CA PHE A 119 31.64 3.59 -13.36
C PHE A 119 30.88 2.31 -13.07
N ASP A 120 31.24 1.65 -11.97
CA ASP A 120 30.53 0.47 -11.50
C ASP A 120 29.46 0.86 -10.47
N VAL A 121 28.19 0.65 -10.83
CA VAL A 121 27.02 0.93 -9.98
C VAL A 121 26.52 -0.36 -9.37
N LYS A 122 26.68 -0.53 -8.05
CA LYS A 122 26.11 -1.67 -7.32
C LYS A 122 24.64 -1.42 -6.99
N VAL A 123 23.76 -2.28 -7.49
CA VAL A 123 22.31 -2.18 -7.31
C VAL A 123 21.84 -3.10 -6.18
N LYS A 124 21.08 -2.53 -5.25
CA LYS A 124 20.32 -3.28 -4.25
C LYS A 124 18.83 -3.03 -4.45
N THR A 125 18.02 -4.07 -4.46
CA THR A 125 16.56 -3.96 -4.63
C THR A 125 15.81 -4.43 -3.40
N ILE A 126 14.72 -3.73 -3.03
CA ILE A 126 13.91 -4.07 -1.86
C ILE A 126 12.43 -4.16 -2.26
N VAL A 127 11.90 -5.38 -2.26
CA VAL A 127 10.45 -5.62 -2.42
C VAL A 127 9.77 -5.49 -1.05
N LYS A 128 9.16 -4.33 -0.78
CA LYS A 128 8.32 -4.18 0.41
C LYS A 128 7.04 -4.99 0.23
N LYS A 129 6.89 -6.07 0.99
CA LYS A 129 5.61 -6.79 1.10
C LYS A 129 4.62 -5.86 1.78
N ASN A 130 3.59 -5.40 1.07
CA ASN A 130 2.44 -4.79 1.71
C ASN A 130 1.82 -5.86 2.61
N LYS A 131 1.90 -5.68 3.94
CA LYS A 131 1.07 -6.44 4.87
C LYS A 131 -0.37 -6.12 4.50
N VAL A 132 -1.02 -7.02 3.75
CA VAL A 132 -2.47 -6.98 3.60
C VAL A 132 -3.00 -7.02 5.02
N LYS A 133 -3.57 -5.92 5.51
CA LYS A 133 -4.25 -5.89 6.80
C LYS A 133 -5.40 -6.87 6.67
N LYS A 134 -5.21 -8.13 7.09
CA LYS A 134 -6.27 -9.13 7.20
C LYS A 134 -7.38 -8.45 7.99
N LYS A 135 -8.51 -8.16 7.33
CA LYS A 135 -9.66 -7.52 7.96
C LYS A 135 -10.09 -8.42 9.11
N LYS A 136 -9.77 -8.03 10.35
CA LYS A 136 -10.09 -8.81 11.54
C LYS A 136 -11.58 -9.13 11.50
N ALA A 137 -11.92 -10.42 11.50
CA ALA A 137 -13.31 -10.85 11.47
C ALA A 137 -14.05 -10.22 12.65
N ILE A 138 -15.00 -9.34 12.35
CA ILE A 138 -15.77 -8.64 13.38
C ILE A 138 -16.83 -9.61 13.87
N LYS A 139 -16.73 -10.03 15.13
CA LYS A 139 -17.73 -10.92 15.73
C LYS A 139 -19.05 -10.15 15.92
N ILE A 140 -20.16 -10.70 15.44
CA ILE A 140 -21.50 -10.13 15.55
C ILE A 140 -22.24 -10.82 16.69
N SER A 141 -22.98 -10.07 17.50
CA SER A 141 -23.76 -10.63 18.61
C SER A 141 -24.92 -11.49 18.09
N LYS A 142 -25.21 -12.60 18.77
CA LYS A 142 -26.38 -13.43 18.47
C LYS A 142 -27.66 -12.67 18.82
N ALA A 143 -28.65 -12.66 17.92
CA ALA A 143 -29.94 -12.02 18.19
C ALA A 143 -30.71 -12.70 19.33
N ILE A 144 -31.49 -11.91 20.06
CA ILE A 144 -32.39 -12.42 21.10
C ILE A 144 -33.50 -13.25 20.42
N ASN A 145 -33.85 -14.39 21.02
CA ASN A 145 -35.03 -15.14 20.59
C ASN A 145 -36.30 -14.39 21.03
N GLY A 146 -37.20 -14.07 20.09
CA GLY A 146 -38.43 -13.34 20.35
C GLY A 146 -39.32 -13.99 21.42
N LYS A 147 -39.28 -15.32 21.57
CA LYS A 147 -40.00 -16.06 22.63
C LYS A 147 -39.54 -15.67 24.05
N ASN A 148 -38.34 -15.12 24.19
CA ASN A 148 -37.80 -14.66 25.48
C ASN A 148 -38.19 -13.22 25.81
N VAL A 149 -38.90 -12.53 24.91
CA VAL A 149 -39.33 -11.15 25.07
C VAL A 149 -40.82 -11.13 25.39
N LYS A 150 -41.19 -10.53 26.52
CA LYS A 150 -42.58 -10.26 26.91
C LYS A 150 -42.78 -8.76 27.03
N ILE A 151 -43.84 -8.25 26.41
CA ILE A 151 -44.16 -6.82 26.41
C ILE A 151 -45.52 -6.66 27.06
N LYS A 152 -45.58 -5.79 28.07
CA LYS A 152 -46.82 -5.32 28.68
C LYS A 152 -47.01 -3.85 28.34
N ASN A 153 -47.97 -3.57 27.47
CA ASN A 153 -48.44 -2.23 27.15
C ASN A 153 -49.44 -1.82 28.24
N ASN A 154 -49.19 -0.73 28.95
CA ASN A 154 -49.95 -0.34 30.14
C ASN A 154 -50.60 1.04 29.96
N LYS A 155 -51.90 1.11 30.24
CA LYS A 155 -52.61 2.38 30.30
C LYS A 155 -52.19 3.22 31.51
N ARG A 156 -51.93 4.51 31.29
CA ARG A 156 -51.57 5.52 32.32
C ARG A 156 -50.30 5.19 33.14
N LYS A 157 -49.48 4.24 32.70
CA LYS A 157 -48.22 3.81 33.35
C LYS A 157 -47.18 3.49 32.28
N SER A 158 -45.91 3.40 32.66
CA SER A 158 -44.85 2.97 31.74
C SER A 158 -45.07 1.53 31.27
N ASP A 159 -44.74 1.27 30.01
CA ASP A 159 -44.72 -0.06 29.43
C ASP A 159 -43.51 -0.83 29.88
N VAL A 160 -43.69 -2.13 30.03
CA VAL A 160 -42.66 -3.02 30.57
C VAL A 160 -42.29 -4.07 29.54
N ILE A 161 -41.03 -4.06 29.14
CA ILE A 161 -40.43 -5.06 28.27
C ILE A 161 -39.52 -5.93 29.11
N THR A 162 -39.89 -7.20 29.29
CA THR A 162 -39.10 -8.20 30.01
C THR A 162 -38.38 -9.10 29.02
N ILE A 163 -37.07 -9.21 29.14
CA ILE A 163 -36.24 -10.02 28.25
C ILE A 163 -35.45 -11.01 29.10
N LYS A 164 -35.64 -12.30 28.82
CA LYS A 164 -34.96 -13.42 29.49
C LYS A 164 -33.79 -13.94 28.65
N LYS A 165 -32.92 -14.75 29.26
CA LYS A 165 -31.77 -15.41 28.59
C LYS A 165 -30.78 -14.40 27.97
N VAL A 166 -30.56 -13.28 28.66
CA VAL A 166 -29.52 -12.30 28.32
C VAL A 166 -28.29 -12.54 29.19
N SER A 167 -27.11 -12.09 28.79
CA SER A 167 -25.92 -12.18 29.63
C SER A 167 -25.68 -10.87 30.39
N LYS A 168 -25.10 -10.94 31.58
CA LYS A 168 -24.64 -9.75 32.30
C LYS A 168 -23.70 -8.96 31.39
N ASN A 169 -23.86 -7.64 31.37
CA ASN A 169 -23.17 -6.68 30.51
C ASN A 169 -23.60 -6.64 29.03
N ASP A 170 -24.59 -7.41 28.60
CA ASP A 170 -25.18 -7.25 27.28
C ASP A 170 -25.91 -5.90 27.19
N LYS A 171 -25.64 -5.12 26.14
CA LYS A 171 -26.41 -3.92 25.84
C LYS A 171 -27.63 -4.32 25.03
N ILE A 172 -28.81 -4.07 25.58
CA ILE A 172 -30.09 -4.33 24.93
C ILE A 172 -30.68 -3.03 24.45
N THR A 173 -31.02 -2.98 23.16
CA THR A 173 -31.61 -1.80 22.53
C THR A 173 -33.01 -2.09 22.03
N ILE A 174 -33.96 -1.24 22.39
CA ILE A 174 -35.34 -1.29 21.93
C ILE A 174 -35.55 -0.17 20.93
N TYR A 175 -36.15 -0.51 19.81
CA TYR A 175 -36.50 0.40 18.73
C TYR A 175 -38.01 0.34 18.47
N ASN A 176 -38.57 1.43 17.95
CA ASN A 176 -39.93 1.41 17.41
C ASN A 176 -39.97 0.65 16.06
N ALA A 177 -41.18 0.49 15.51
CA ALA A 177 -41.38 -0.17 14.22
C ALA A 177 -40.61 0.50 13.06
N LYS A 178 -40.39 1.83 13.13
CA LYS A 178 -39.61 2.62 12.15
C LYS A 178 -38.09 2.51 12.34
N GLY A 179 -37.62 1.76 13.34
CA GLY A 179 -36.20 1.56 13.61
C GLY A 179 -35.53 2.67 14.44
N LYS A 180 -36.29 3.66 14.96
CA LYS A 180 -35.79 4.69 15.89
C LYS A 180 -35.60 4.07 17.28
N ARG A 181 -34.46 4.32 17.91
CA ARG A 181 -34.15 3.85 19.27
C ARG A 181 -35.09 4.51 20.28
N LEU A 182 -35.79 3.69 21.06
CA LEU A 182 -36.62 4.11 22.17
C LEU A 182 -35.82 4.16 23.47
N VAL A 183 -35.05 3.09 23.74
CA VAL A 183 -34.27 2.95 24.97
C VAL A 183 -33.15 1.95 24.77
N GLN A 184 -32.06 2.13 25.52
CA GLN A 184 -30.95 1.17 25.60
C GLN A 184 -30.57 0.98 27.05
N LYS A 185 -30.41 -0.28 27.48
CA LYS A 185 -30.01 -0.62 28.85
C LYS A 185 -29.04 -1.78 28.84
N THR A 186 -28.16 -1.81 29.83
CA THR A 186 -27.21 -2.91 30.04
C THR A 186 -27.84 -3.93 31.00
N ALA A 187 -27.83 -5.20 30.62
CA ALA A 187 -28.32 -6.28 31.47
C ALA A 187 -27.40 -6.46 32.69
N LYS A 188 -28.00 -6.51 33.89
CA LYS A 188 -27.28 -6.75 35.15
C LYS A 188 -27.18 -8.25 35.51
N GLY A 189 -27.92 -9.11 34.82
CA GLY A 189 -27.98 -10.55 35.05
C GLY A 189 -28.66 -11.27 33.89
N ASN A 190 -29.35 -12.39 34.15
CA ASN A 190 -29.97 -13.23 33.12
C ASN A 190 -31.33 -12.72 32.59
N THR A 191 -31.93 -11.76 33.30
CA THR A 191 -33.19 -11.12 32.91
C THR A 191 -33.07 -9.62 33.06
N ILE A 192 -33.64 -8.87 32.13
CA ILE A 192 -33.74 -7.42 32.20
C ILE A 192 -35.19 -6.99 32.02
N LYS A 193 -35.64 -6.08 32.88
CA LYS A 193 -36.89 -5.33 32.71
C LYS A 193 -36.54 -3.93 32.24
N ILE A 194 -37.10 -3.54 31.10
CA ILE A 194 -36.88 -2.24 30.47
C ILE A 194 -38.22 -1.50 30.49
N TYR A 195 -38.22 -0.31 31.08
CA TYR A 195 -39.38 0.57 31.13
C TYR A 195 -39.32 1.57 29.97
N VAL A 196 -40.42 1.68 29.24
CA VAL A 196 -40.62 2.66 28.16
C VAL A 196 -41.80 3.52 28.55
N ARG A 197 -41.71 4.85 28.37
CA ARG A 197 -42.76 5.77 28.83
C ARG A 197 -44.15 5.44 28.25
N GLN A 198 -44.22 5.15 26.95
CA GLN A 198 -45.42 4.72 26.24
C GLN A 198 -45.06 4.18 24.83
N LEU A 199 -45.68 3.10 24.39
CA LEU A 199 -45.54 2.44 23.08
C LEU A 199 -46.69 2.81 22.15
N GLY A 200 -47.84 3.18 22.73
CA GLY A 200 -49.03 3.66 22.05
C GLY A 200 -50.29 2.87 22.47
N LYS A 201 -51.46 3.47 22.25
CA LYS A 201 -52.75 2.88 22.68
C LYS A 201 -53.17 1.63 21.88
N LYS A 202 -52.73 1.55 20.62
CA LYS A 202 -53.06 0.45 19.70
C LYS A 202 -52.03 -0.67 19.80
N ALA A 203 -52.44 -1.88 19.39
CA ALA A 203 -51.50 -2.98 19.20
C ALA A 203 -50.41 -2.60 18.17
N GLY A 204 -49.21 -3.12 18.36
CA GLY A 204 -48.06 -2.72 17.54
C GLY A 204 -46.89 -3.68 17.67
N ALA A 205 -45.70 -3.19 17.29
CA ALA A 205 -44.47 -3.96 17.42
C ALA A 205 -43.27 -3.05 17.76
N VAL A 206 -42.32 -3.64 18.48
CA VAL A 206 -40.98 -3.08 18.71
C VAL A 206 -39.94 -3.97 18.05
N ASN A 207 -38.78 -3.43 17.78
CA ASN A 207 -37.61 -4.21 17.38
C ASN A 207 -36.61 -4.25 18.53
N VAL A 208 -36.03 -5.41 18.80
CA VAL A 208 -35.08 -5.63 19.90
C VAL A 208 -33.77 -6.15 19.35
N SER A 209 -32.65 -5.67 19.87
CA SER A 209 -31.32 -6.18 19.56
C SER A 209 -30.50 -6.35 20.84
N THR A 210 -29.42 -7.12 20.74
CA THR A 210 -28.42 -7.27 21.80
C THR A 210 -27.03 -7.02 21.26
N GLN A 211 -26.16 -6.50 22.11
CA GLN A 211 -24.74 -6.33 21.84
C GLN A 211 -23.91 -6.80 23.03
N LYS A 212 -23.09 -7.83 22.79
CA LYS A 212 -22.06 -8.29 23.73
C LYS A 212 -20.86 -7.33 23.72
N LYS A 213 -20.17 -7.21 24.85
CA LYS A 213 -18.94 -6.41 24.94
C LYS A 213 -17.90 -6.90 23.92
N GLY A 214 -17.42 -6.00 23.07
CA GLY A 214 -16.43 -6.31 22.01
C GLY A 214 -17.01 -6.91 20.72
N TYR A 215 -18.34 -7.03 20.61
CA TYR A 215 -19.02 -7.52 19.42
C TYR A 215 -19.80 -6.38 18.74
N LYS A 216 -20.11 -6.55 17.46
CA LYS A 216 -21.14 -5.72 16.79
C LYS A 216 -22.54 -6.10 17.30
N GLU A 217 -23.46 -5.15 17.19
CA GLU A 217 -24.88 -5.35 17.49
C GLU A 217 -25.47 -6.49 16.65
N SER A 218 -26.39 -7.25 17.24
CA SER A 218 -27.08 -8.33 16.55
C SER A 218 -28.05 -7.81 15.48
N GLY A 219 -28.57 -8.74 14.67
CA GLY A 219 -29.81 -8.51 13.94
C GLY A 219 -30.95 -8.11 14.90
N LYS A 220 -31.91 -7.33 14.39
CA LYS A 220 -33.10 -6.90 15.12
C LYS A 220 -34.18 -7.95 15.02
N ILE A 221 -34.83 -8.27 16.14
CA ILE A 221 -36.03 -9.12 16.18
C ILE A 221 -37.27 -8.25 16.42
N LYS A 222 -38.27 -8.39 15.55
CA LYS A 222 -39.59 -7.77 15.71
C LYS A 222 -40.42 -8.57 16.72
N VAL A 223 -40.96 -7.88 17.73
CA VAL A 223 -41.82 -8.47 18.77
C VAL A 223 -43.12 -7.66 18.83
N LYS A 224 -44.26 -8.34 18.66
CA LYS A 224 -45.58 -7.74 18.70
C LYS A 224 -46.06 -7.54 20.14
N TYR A 225 -46.90 -6.53 20.36
CA TYR A 225 -47.58 -6.26 21.63
C TYR A 225 -49.04 -5.87 21.39
N GLY A 226 -49.90 -6.14 22.37
CA GLY A 226 -51.33 -5.82 22.32
C GLY A 226 -51.64 -4.37 22.69
N ARG A 227 -52.92 -3.98 22.61
CA ARG A 227 -53.41 -2.70 23.14
C ARG A 227 -53.13 -2.55 24.65
N GLU A 228 -53.10 -1.30 25.12
CA GLU A 228 -52.87 -0.93 26.53
C GLU A 228 -54.02 -1.26 27.49
#